data_AF-A0A0F3RYH3-F1
#
_entry.id   AF-A0A0F3RYH3-F1
#
_cell.length_a   1.000
_cell.length_b   1.000
_cell.length_c   1.000
_cell.angle_alpha   90.00
_cell.angle_beta   90.00
_cell.angle_gamma   90.00
#
_symmetry.space_group_name_H-M   'P 1'
#
loop_
_entity.id
_entity.type
_entity.pdbx_description
1 polymer ?
#
loop_
_entity_poly.entity_id
_entity_poly.type
_entity_poly.pdbx_seq_one_letter_code
_entity_poly.pdbx_strand_id
1 'polypeptide(L)'
;MKKQTVVKLLIIAAFCLIGVSINQSSADAASWHKGTPKVLRGTYQGKRTSSAEGFGYFCKIASKHYIIQYSNMSQIKTVNLKYKKLRTHVYRIVGHTQKSGMVLGGHSDSVLYRKGKLLLLTDYASYKKEKMNAFKYSLKNPAKKTTHIKDGGAIVHM
;
A
#
# COMPACT_ATOMS: atom_id res chain seq x y z
N MET A 1 14.98 41.54 57.69
CA MET A 1 14.86 40.23 56.99
C MET A 1 13.52 40.09 56.24
N LYS A 2 13.22 40.88 55.19
CA LYS A 2 11.93 40.74 54.46
C LYS A 2 11.94 41.00 52.94
N LYS A 3 13.10 41.30 52.33
CA LYS A 3 13.16 41.63 50.87
C LYS A 3 13.74 40.52 49.99
N GLN A 4 14.50 39.57 50.56
CA GLN A 4 15.13 38.49 49.78
C GLN A 4 14.20 37.28 49.51
N THR A 5 13.13 37.11 50.29
CA THR A 5 12.19 35.98 50.14
C THR A 5 11.20 36.20 48.99
N VAL A 6 10.82 37.45 48.72
CA VAL A 6 9.84 37.79 47.67
C VAL A 6 10.43 37.61 46.27
N VAL A 7 11.72 37.89 46.09
CA VAL A 7 12.42 37.74 44.80
C VAL A 7 12.57 36.27 44.41
N LYS A 8 12.77 35.35 45.38
CA LYS A 8 12.86 33.91 45.10
C LYS A 8 11.53 33.29 44.66
N LEU A 9 10.39 33.81 45.13
CA LEU A 9 9.07 33.28 44.78
C LEU A 9 8.63 33.66 43.35
N LEU A 10 9.06 34.84 42.86
CA LEU A 10 8.77 35.31 41.50
C LEU A 10 9.56 34.57 40.42
N ILE A 11 10.76 34.09 40.73
CA ILE A 11 11.60 33.35 39.76
C ILE A 11 11.04 31.93 39.54
N ILE A 12 10.43 31.31 40.55
CA ILE A 12 9.81 29.98 40.42
C ILE A 12 8.53 30.04 39.59
N ALA A 13 7.74 31.12 39.69
CA ALA A 13 6.56 31.33 38.87
C ALA A 13 6.88 31.62 37.38
N ALA A 14 8.03 32.24 37.10
CA ALA A 14 8.47 32.52 35.72
C ALA A 14 9.00 31.28 34.97
N PHE A 15 9.45 30.23 35.69
CA PHE A 15 9.93 28.99 35.07
C PHE A 15 8.81 27.99 34.72
N CYS A 16 7.60 28.15 35.27
CA CYS A 16 6.46 27.30 34.91
C CYS A 16 5.79 27.73 33.58
N LEU A 17 6.18 28.86 32.99
CA LEU A 17 5.60 29.40 31.75
C LEU A 17 6.51 29.21 30.52
N ILE A 18 7.68 28.58 30.66
CA ILE A 18 8.46 28.14 29.50
C ILE A 18 7.76 26.90 28.97
N GLY A 19 6.84 27.19 28.07
CA GLY A 19 5.84 26.30 27.54
C GLY A 19 6.40 24.93 27.28
N VAL A 20 5.69 23.95 27.82
CA VAL A 20 5.45 22.66 27.18
C VAL A 20 5.28 22.95 25.70
N SER A 21 6.36 22.82 24.92
CA SER A 21 6.28 22.59 23.51
C SER A 21 5.65 21.22 23.41
N ILE A 22 4.31 21.23 23.49
CA ILE A 22 3.47 20.20 22.93
C ILE A 22 4.01 20.06 21.52
N ASN A 23 4.90 19.10 21.34
CA ASN A 23 5.04 18.37 20.12
C ASN A 23 3.64 17.79 19.90
N GLN A 24 2.73 18.63 19.41
CA GLN A 24 1.63 18.21 18.56
C GLN A 24 2.36 17.58 17.39
N SER A 25 2.75 16.32 17.60
CA SER A 25 2.75 15.34 16.55
C SER A 25 1.36 15.49 15.99
N SER A 26 1.24 16.27 14.92
CA SER A 26 0.12 16.21 14.01
C SER A 26 0.13 14.76 13.56
N ALA A 27 -0.49 13.90 14.36
CA ALA A 27 -0.90 12.59 13.96
C ALA A 27 -1.90 12.90 12.87
N ASP A 28 -1.39 13.04 11.64
CA ASP A 28 -2.16 12.89 10.42
C ASP A 28 -2.81 11.53 10.60
N ALA A 29 -4.00 11.54 11.19
CA ALA A 29 -4.90 10.42 11.31
C ALA A 29 -5.35 10.15 9.89
N ALA A 30 -4.43 9.62 9.10
CA ALA A 30 -4.65 9.35 7.73
C ALA A 30 -5.69 8.25 7.72
N SER A 31 -6.90 8.67 7.41
CA SER A 31 -8.09 7.88 7.63
C SER A 31 -7.99 6.64 6.75
N TRP A 32 -7.91 5.49 7.42
CA TRP A 32 -8.06 4.22 6.75
C TRP A 32 -9.51 4.08 6.31
N HIS A 33 -9.70 3.82 5.03
CA HIS A 33 -11.01 3.58 4.45
C HIS A 33 -11.24 2.09 4.27
N LYS A 34 -12.46 1.60 4.53
CA LYS A 34 -12.82 0.20 4.31
C LYS A 34 -12.87 -0.12 2.80
N GLY A 35 -12.35 -1.29 2.44
CA GLY A 35 -12.38 -1.83 1.08
C GLY A 35 -11.21 -1.36 0.22
N THR A 36 -11.50 -1.10 -1.07
CA THR A 36 -10.54 -0.57 -2.05
C THR A 36 -11.00 0.76 -2.64
N PRO A 37 -10.07 1.64 -3.04
CA PRO A 37 -10.40 2.85 -3.79
C PRO A 37 -11.16 2.50 -5.08
N LYS A 38 -12.27 3.19 -5.36
CA LYS A 38 -13.04 2.99 -6.62
C LYS A 38 -12.15 3.08 -7.86
N VAL A 39 -11.20 4.01 -7.85
CA VAL A 39 -10.23 4.27 -8.92
C VAL A 39 -9.31 3.07 -9.23
N LEU A 40 -9.11 2.15 -8.29
CA LEU A 40 -8.29 0.95 -8.50
C LEU A 40 -9.10 -0.24 -9.04
N ARG A 41 -10.42 -0.24 -8.91
CA ARG A 41 -11.23 -1.42 -9.19
C ARG A 41 -11.20 -1.81 -10.67
N GLY A 42 -11.12 -3.12 -10.92
CA GLY A 42 -11.05 -3.70 -12.26
C GLY A 42 -10.13 -4.92 -12.33
N THR A 43 -10.02 -5.46 -13.55
CA THR A 43 -9.09 -6.54 -13.89
C THR A 43 -7.90 -5.95 -14.62
N TYR A 44 -6.69 -6.37 -14.25
CA TYR A 44 -5.44 -5.93 -14.83
C TYR A 44 -4.60 -7.16 -15.12
N GLN A 45 -3.93 -7.19 -16.28
CA GLN A 45 -3.12 -8.33 -16.68
C GLN A 45 -1.76 -7.85 -17.18
N GLY A 46 -0.70 -8.49 -16.69
CA GLY A 46 0.64 -8.37 -17.25
C GLY A 46 0.83 -9.28 -18.46
N LYS A 47 1.99 -9.18 -19.09
CA LYS A 47 2.41 -10.13 -20.12
C LYS A 47 2.92 -11.42 -19.47
N ARG A 48 3.06 -12.47 -20.29
CA ARG A 48 3.69 -13.72 -19.84
C ARG A 48 5.18 -13.51 -19.59
N THR A 49 5.79 -14.32 -18.73
CA THR A 49 7.25 -14.33 -18.53
C THR A 49 7.94 -15.57 -19.11
N SER A 50 7.16 -16.58 -19.49
CA SER A 50 7.64 -17.78 -20.17
C SER A 50 6.58 -18.36 -21.12
N SER A 51 6.99 -19.28 -21.99
CA SER A 51 6.09 -20.05 -22.85
C SER A 51 5.27 -21.08 -22.08
N ALA A 52 5.71 -21.49 -20.88
CA ALA A 52 4.99 -22.43 -20.01
C ALA A 52 3.75 -21.80 -19.35
N GLU A 53 3.63 -20.47 -19.36
CA GLU A 53 2.46 -19.76 -18.85
C GLU A 53 1.32 -19.79 -19.89
N GLY A 54 0.15 -20.27 -19.48
CA GLY A 54 -1.09 -20.17 -20.24
C GLY A 54 -1.60 -18.73 -20.32
N PHE A 55 -1.33 -17.91 -19.31
CA PHE A 55 -1.66 -16.48 -19.27
C PHE A 55 -0.64 -15.70 -18.44
N GLY A 56 -0.44 -14.43 -18.76
CA GLY A 56 0.37 -13.54 -17.93
C GLY A 56 -0.33 -13.24 -16.61
N TYR A 57 0.44 -12.95 -15.55
CA TYR A 57 -0.13 -12.71 -14.22
C TYR A 57 -1.28 -11.69 -14.27
N PHE A 58 -2.30 -11.89 -13.44
CA PHE A 58 -3.41 -10.95 -13.36
C PHE A 58 -3.72 -10.54 -11.93
N CYS A 59 -4.34 -9.37 -11.85
CA CYS A 59 -4.79 -8.73 -10.65
C CYS A 59 -6.26 -8.35 -10.81
N LYS A 60 -7.13 -8.78 -9.89
CA LYS A 60 -8.54 -8.41 -9.85
C LYS A 60 -8.83 -7.66 -8.56
N ILE A 61 -9.20 -6.39 -8.69
CA ILE A 61 -9.47 -5.50 -7.55
C ILE A 61 -10.96 -5.24 -7.47
N ALA A 62 -11.60 -5.82 -6.45
CA ALA A 62 -13.00 -5.59 -6.11
C ALA A 62 -13.11 -4.71 -4.84
N SER A 63 -14.33 -4.34 -4.47
CA SER A 63 -14.57 -3.50 -3.29
C SER A 63 -14.11 -4.13 -1.97
N LYS A 64 -14.26 -5.46 -1.84
CA LYS A 64 -14.02 -6.20 -0.57
C LYS A 64 -12.85 -7.18 -0.65
N HIS A 65 -12.34 -7.46 -1.85
CA HIS A 65 -11.26 -8.40 -2.04
C HIS A 65 -10.34 -7.99 -3.19
N TYR A 66 -9.14 -8.53 -3.14
CA TYR A 66 -8.08 -8.32 -4.10
C TYR A 66 -7.48 -9.70 -4.42
N ILE A 67 -7.36 -10.01 -5.70
CA ILE A 67 -6.85 -11.29 -6.20
C ILE A 67 -5.59 -11.05 -7.02
N ILE A 68 -4.55 -11.85 -6.78
CA ILE A 68 -3.42 -12.05 -7.68
C ILE A 68 -3.41 -13.50 -8.11
N GLN A 69 -3.15 -13.76 -9.38
CA GLN A 69 -2.95 -15.11 -9.88
C GLN A 69 -1.87 -15.12 -10.95
N TYR A 70 -1.03 -16.14 -10.90
CA TYR A 70 -0.08 -16.51 -11.92
C TYR A 70 -0.54 -17.81 -12.57
N SER A 71 -0.23 -18.02 -13.85
CA SER A 71 -0.55 -19.29 -14.52
C SER A 71 0.04 -20.45 -13.73
N ASN A 72 -0.75 -21.53 -13.58
CA ASN A 72 -0.37 -22.75 -12.86
C ASN A 72 -0.06 -22.59 -11.36
N MET A 73 -0.37 -21.44 -10.76
CA MET A 73 -0.18 -21.17 -9.33
C MET A 73 -1.52 -21.01 -8.59
N SER A 74 -1.52 -21.32 -7.30
CA SER A 74 -2.68 -21.07 -6.42
C SER A 74 -3.04 -19.58 -6.40
N GLN A 75 -4.33 -19.28 -6.49
CA GLN A 75 -4.84 -17.91 -6.45
C GLN A 75 -4.60 -17.28 -5.06
N ILE A 76 -3.97 -16.11 -5.03
CA ILE A 76 -3.78 -15.32 -3.81
C ILE A 76 -5.00 -14.40 -3.67
N LYS A 77 -5.85 -14.66 -2.68
CA LYS A 77 -7.04 -13.84 -2.39
C LYS A 77 -6.91 -13.15 -1.04
N THR A 78 -6.91 -11.82 -1.06
CA THR A 78 -6.86 -10.98 0.14
C THR A 78 -8.23 -10.35 0.40
N VAL A 79 -8.72 -10.45 1.62
CA VAL A 79 -10.02 -9.95 2.11
C VAL A 79 -9.83 -8.98 3.27
N ASN A 80 -10.93 -8.47 3.82
CA ASN A 80 -10.94 -7.51 4.95
C ASN A 80 -10.10 -6.26 4.66
N LEU A 81 -10.19 -5.79 3.42
CA LEU A 81 -9.33 -4.74 2.91
C LEU A 81 -9.60 -3.41 3.62
N LYS A 82 -8.52 -2.68 3.90
CA LYS A 82 -8.53 -1.25 4.22
C LYS A 82 -7.49 -0.56 3.37
N TYR A 83 -7.73 0.70 3.01
CA TYR A 83 -6.77 1.46 2.22
C TYR A 83 -6.50 2.85 2.80
N LYS A 84 -5.33 3.37 2.49
CA LYS A 84 -4.91 4.76 2.72
C LYS A 84 -4.31 5.30 1.43
N LYS A 85 -4.74 6.49 1.00
CA LYS A 85 -4.06 7.19 -0.10
C LYS A 85 -2.73 7.73 0.45
N LEU A 86 -1.62 7.37 -0.18
CA LEU A 86 -0.30 7.84 0.23
C LEU A 86 0.10 9.13 -0.49
N ARG A 87 -0.25 9.21 -1.79
CA ARG A 87 -0.08 10.39 -2.64
C ARG A 87 -0.91 10.24 -3.92
N THR A 88 -0.78 11.17 -4.85
CA THR A 88 -1.42 11.06 -6.17
C THR A 88 -1.05 9.72 -6.83
N HIS A 89 -2.07 8.97 -7.25
CA HIS A 89 -1.98 7.64 -7.87
C HIS A 89 -1.46 6.49 -7.01
N VAL A 90 -1.03 6.72 -5.75
CA VAL A 90 -0.43 5.70 -4.89
C VAL A 90 -1.30 5.43 -3.66
N TYR A 91 -1.63 4.16 -3.44
CA TYR A 91 -2.50 3.70 -2.37
C TYR A 91 -1.86 2.55 -1.63
N ARG A 92 -1.82 2.62 -0.29
CA ARG A 92 -1.53 1.47 0.56
C ARG A 92 -2.81 0.68 0.77
N ILE A 93 -2.74 -0.63 0.67
CA ILE A 93 -3.85 -1.56 0.90
C ILE A 93 -3.37 -2.62 1.88
N VAL A 94 -4.08 -2.75 2.99
CA VAL A 94 -3.86 -3.80 3.98
C VAL A 94 -5.04 -4.76 4.02
N GLY A 95 -4.81 -6.00 4.41
CA GLY A 95 -5.86 -7.00 4.54
C GLY A 95 -5.36 -8.32 5.10
N HIS A 96 -6.16 -9.36 4.88
CA HIS A 96 -5.83 -10.73 5.26
C HIS A 96 -5.90 -11.65 4.03
N THR A 97 -4.77 -12.24 3.66
CA THR A 97 -4.68 -13.24 2.60
C THR A 97 -5.20 -14.57 3.13
N GLN A 98 -6.14 -15.16 2.41
CA GLN A 98 -6.71 -16.46 2.74
C GLN A 98 -5.71 -17.56 2.38
N LYS A 99 -5.59 -18.57 3.25
CA LYS A 99 -4.85 -19.80 2.94
C LYS A 99 -5.55 -20.54 1.80
N SER A 100 -4.81 -20.95 0.78
CA SER A 100 -5.35 -21.68 -0.37
C SER A 100 -4.24 -22.38 -1.15
N GLY A 101 -4.30 -23.70 -1.29
CA GLY A 101 -3.23 -24.48 -1.91
C GLY A 101 -1.88 -24.20 -1.23
N MET A 102 -0.90 -23.75 -2.01
CA MET A 102 0.44 -23.38 -1.53
C MET A 102 0.52 -21.98 -0.88
N VAL A 103 -0.56 -21.21 -0.88
CA VAL A 103 -0.61 -19.89 -0.24
C VAL A 103 -0.80 -20.08 1.27
N LEU A 104 0.20 -19.69 2.07
CA LEU A 104 0.17 -19.83 3.53
C LEU A 104 -0.90 -18.97 4.24
N GLY A 105 -1.30 -17.85 3.62
CA GLY A 105 -2.23 -16.88 4.20
C GLY A 105 -1.55 -15.94 5.21
N GLY A 106 -2.33 -15.02 5.80
CA GLY A 106 -1.85 -14.09 6.83
C GLY A 106 -2.04 -12.61 6.50
N HIS A 107 -1.37 -11.74 7.24
CA HIS A 107 -1.43 -10.30 7.02
C HIS A 107 -0.86 -9.92 5.64
N SER A 108 -1.53 -8.99 4.95
CA SER A 108 -1.09 -8.44 3.68
C SER A 108 -0.96 -6.93 3.80
N ASP A 109 0.15 -6.37 3.28
CA ASP A 109 0.43 -4.93 3.27
C ASP A 109 1.11 -4.54 1.95
N SER A 110 0.29 -4.10 0.99
CA SER A 110 0.71 -3.81 -0.39
C SER A 110 0.59 -2.33 -0.70
N VAL A 111 1.35 -1.87 -1.68
CA VAL A 111 1.21 -0.54 -2.28
C VAL A 111 0.93 -0.67 -3.77
N LEU A 112 -0.14 -0.02 -4.21
CA LEU A 112 -0.59 -0.02 -5.59
C LEU A 112 -0.44 1.37 -6.18
N TYR A 113 0.16 1.45 -7.37
CA TYR A 113 0.18 2.65 -8.20
C TYR A 113 -0.74 2.46 -9.40
N ARG A 114 -1.64 3.42 -9.66
CA ARG A 114 -2.50 3.40 -10.85
C ARG A 114 -2.55 4.74 -11.56
N LYS A 115 -2.12 4.73 -12.83
CA LYS A 115 -2.23 5.86 -13.77
C LYS A 115 -2.79 5.38 -15.09
N GLY A 116 -3.92 5.94 -15.53
CA GLY A 116 -4.61 5.50 -16.74
C GLY A 116 -5.01 4.02 -16.68
N LYS A 117 -4.55 3.22 -17.64
CA LYS A 117 -4.77 1.76 -17.67
C LYS A 117 -3.70 0.95 -16.95
N LEU A 118 -2.62 1.58 -16.47
CA LEU A 118 -1.47 0.90 -15.89
C LEU A 118 -1.64 0.73 -14.38
N LEU A 119 -1.30 -0.47 -13.90
CA LEU A 119 -1.27 -0.83 -12.49
C LEU A 119 0.10 -1.42 -12.14
N LEU A 120 0.73 -0.91 -11.08
CA LEU A 120 1.97 -1.42 -10.51
C LEU A 120 1.77 -1.79 -9.05
N LEU A 121 2.52 -2.77 -8.59
CA LEU A 121 2.38 -3.33 -7.25
C LEU A 121 3.75 -3.55 -6.61
N THR A 122 3.82 -3.37 -5.30
CA THR A 122 4.98 -3.66 -4.44
C THR A 122 4.49 -3.85 -3.00
N ASP A 123 5.33 -4.33 -2.09
CA ASP A 123 5.00 -4.38 -0.66
C ASP A 123 5.28 -3.03 0.03
N TYR A 124 4.62 -2.77 1.15
CA TYR A 124 4.79 -1.50 1.86
C TYR A 124 6.19 -1.31 2.46
N ALA A 125 6.89 -2.38 2.85
CA ALA A 125 8.24 -2.26 3.39
C ALA A 125 9.22 -1.76 2.32
N SER A 126 9.15 -2.33 1.11
CA SER A 126 9.89 -1.87 -0.07
C SER A 126 9.56 -0.43 -0.43
N TYR A 127 8.27 -0.06 -0.50
CA TYR A 127 7.87 1.33 -0.77
C TYR A 127 8.34 2.30 0.32
N LYS A 128 8.33 1.90 1.59
CA LYS A 128 8.77 2.75 2.69
C LYS A 128 10.24 3.15 2.52
N LYS A 129 11.09 2.19 2.11
CA LYS A 129 12.54 2.35 1.89
C LYS A 129 12.86 3.04 0.56
N GLU A 130 12.31 2.54 -0.54
CA GLU A 130 12.72 2.91 -1.91
C GLU A 130 11.74 3.87 -2.60
N LYS A 131 10.61 4.21 -1.97
CA LYS A 131 9.55 5.05 -2.53
C LYS A 131 9.12 4.54 -3.90
N MET A 132 9.11 5.40 -4.92
CA MET A 132 8.70 5.04 -6.27
C MET A 132 9.62 4.01 -6.93
N ASN A 133 10.88 3.89 -6.49
CA ASN A 133 11.82 2.89 -7.03
C ASN A 133 11.43 1.45 -6.65
N ALA A 134 10.61 1.27 -5.60
CA ALA A 134 10.06 -0.03 -5.22
C ALA A 134 9.20 -0.67 -6.32
N PHE A 135 8.75 0.10 -7.32
CA PHE A 135 7.97 -0.39 -8.45
C PHE A 135 8.84 -0.85 -9.64
N LYS A 136 10.17 -0.77 -9.58
CA LYS A 136 11.08 -1.07 -10.71
C LYS A 136 10.82 -2.45 -11.35
N TYR A 137 10.54 -3.47 -10.55
CA TYR A 137 10.23 -4.81 -11.04
C TYR A 137 8.87 -4.85 -11.75
N SER A 138 7.84 -4.26 -11.13
CA SER A 138 6.51 -4.18 -11.75
C SER A 138 6.52 -3.31 -13.02
N LEU A 139 7.45 -2.35 -13.15
CA LEU A 139 7.62 -1.54 -14.37
C LEU A 139 8.17 -2.34 -15.55
N LYS A 140 8.93 -3.41 -15.33
CA LYS A 140 9.40 -4.30 -16.41
C LYS A 140 8.25 -5.01 -17.11
N ASN A 141 7.19 -5.34 -16.37
CA ASN A 141 5.99 -5.98 -16.90
C ASN A 141 4.73 -5.40 -16.21
N PRO A 142 4.29 -4.19 -16.59
CA PRO A 142 3.19 -3.53 -15.93
C PRO A 142 1.86 -4.19 -16.30
N ALA A 143 1.00 -4.41 -15.30
CA ALA A 143 -0.35 -4.89 -15.56
C ALA A 143 -1.20 -3.78 -16.21
N LYS A 144 -1.89 -4.11 -17.30
CA LYS A 144 -2.80 -3.20 -17.99
C LYS A 144 -4.24 -3.60 -17.77
N LYS A 145 -5.12 -2.61 -17.58
CA LYS A 145 -6.55 -2.81 -17.38
C LYS A 145 -7.15 -3.52 -18.59
N THR A 146 -7.90 -4.60 -18.34
CA THR A 146 -8.54 -5.45 -19.35
C THR A 146 -9.97 -5.79 -18.92
N THR A 147 -10.83 -6.16 -19.87
CA THR A 147 -12.20 -6.61 -19.61
C THR A 147 -12.26 -8.11 -19.31
N HIS A 148 -11.36 -8.90 -19.91
CA HIS A 148 -11.20 -10.33 -19.70
C HIS A 148 -9.71 -10.69 -19.61
N ILE A 149 -9.41 -11.82 -18.95
CA ILE A 149 -8.06 -12.38 -18.93
C ILE A 149 -7.81 -13.01 -20.30
N LYS A 150 -6.67 -12.69 -20.90
CA LYS A 150 -6.28 -13.22 -22.21
C LYS A 150 -5.37 -14.42 -22.00
N ASP A 151 -5.68 -15.50 -22.69
CA ASP A 151 -4.77 -16.64 -22.81
C ASP A 151 -3.69 -16.35 -23.86
N GLY A 152 -2.51 -16.90 -23.64
CA GLY A 152 -1.32 -16.66 -24.45
C GLY A 152 -0.83 -15.20 -24.39
N GLY A 153 -0.46 -14.67 -25.55
CA GLY A 153 0.02 -13.29 -25.70
C GLY A 153 1.55 -13.12 -25.59
N ALA A 154 2.02 -11.87 -25.61
CA ALA A 154 3.44 -11.56 -25.63
C ALA A 154 4.17 -12.07 -24.37
N ILE A 155 5.41 -12.50 -24.54
CA ILE A 155 6.34 -12.85 -23.46
C ILE A 155 7.26 -11.66 -23.21
N VAL A 156 7.51 -11.34 -21.94
CA VAL A 156 8.52 -10.38 -21.50
C VAL A 156 9.65 -11.15 -20.87
N HIS A 157 10.85 -10.95 -21.41
CA HIS A 157 12.09 -11.42 -20.79
C HIS A 157 12.49 -10.42 -19.70
N MET A 158 12.48 -10.86 -18.44
CA MET A 158 12.65 -10.02 -17.24
C MET A 158 14.09 -9.98 -16.73
#